data_AF-A0A933FM33-F1
#
_entry.id   AF-A0A933FM33-F1
#
_cell.length_a   1.000
_cell.length_b   1.000
_cell.length_c   1.000
_cell.angle_alpha   90.00
_cell.angle_beta   90.00
_cell.angle_gamma   90.00
#
_symmetry.space_group_name_H-M   'P 1'
#
loop_
_entity.id
_entity.type
_entity.pdbx_description
1 polymer ?
#
loop_
_entity_poly.entity_id
_entity_poly.type
_entity_poly.pdbx_seq_one_letter_code
_entity_poly.pdbx_strand_id
1 'polypeptide(L)'
;MSNELEKLPLSEYYELLDSRTYARTAKRWVALCALKSKFGKELKLYEWNWRGEEKGWKVALANLNVASINLRRVATDAEQLAARHDIPLRWT
;
A
#
# COMPACT_ATOMS: atom_id res chain seq x y z
N MET A 1 -12.28 1.20 23.80
CA MET A 1 -11.01 1.76 23.29
C MET A 1 -10.92 1.41 21.82
N SER A 2 -11.08 2.41 20.97
CA SER A 2 -11.47 2.30 19.56
C SER A 2 -10.32 1.77 18.68
N ASN A 3 -10.68 1.02 17.62
CA ASN A 3 -9.84 0.30 16.64
C ASN A 3 -8.89 1.19 15.79
N GLU A 4 -8.08 2.06 16.38
CA GLU A 4 -7.16 2.93 15.62
C GLU A 4 -5.85 2.23 15.17
N LEU A 5 -5.62 0.97 15.55
CA LEU A 5 -4.41 0.21 15.19
C LEU A 5 -4.40 -0.37 13.75
N GLU A 6 -5.50 -0.28 13.00
CA GLU A 6 -5.64 -1.07 11.76
C GLU A 6 -5.61 -0.28 10.45
N LYS A 7 -5.77 1.05 10.46
CA LYS A 7 -5.82 1.83 9.22
C LYS A 7 -4.42 2.05 8.63
N LEU A 8 -4.27 1.85 7.32
CA LEU A 8 -3.03 2.20 6.61
C LEU A 8 -2.82 3.74 6.65
N PRO A 9 -1.57 4.23 6.80
CA PRO A 9 -1.27 5.65 6.94
C PRO A 9 -1.22 6.31 5.54
N LEU A 10 -2.37 6.26 4.86
CA LEU A 10 -2.61 6.87 3.58
C LEU A 10 -2.94 8.36 3.76
N SER A 11 -2.55 9.17 2.78
CA SER A 11 -3.04 10.56 2.69
C SER A 11 -4.56 10.58 2.50
N GLU A 12 -5.23 11.57 3.07
CA GLU A 12 -6.67 11.83 2.91
C GLU A 12 -7.10 12.03 1.44
N TYR A 13 -6.14 12.30 0.56
CA TYR A 13 -6.36 12.37 -0.86
C TYR A 13 -6.91 11.06 -1.48
N TYR A 14 -6.67 9.91 -0.83
CA TYR A 14 -7.05 8.60 -1.34
C TYR A 14 -8.16 7.95 -0.49
N GLU A 15 -9.17 7.41 -1.18
CA GLU A 15 -10.09 6.41 -0.65
C GLU A 15 -9.45 5.02 -0.84
N LEU A 16 -9.30 4.25 0.24
CA LEU A 16 -8.79 2.87 0.19
C LEU A 16 -9.92 1.92 -0.21
N LEU A 17 -9.78 1.24 -1.36
CA LEU A 17 -10.76 0.27 -1.85
C LEU A 17 -10.48 -1.14 -1.31
N ASP A 18 -9.21 -1.58 -1.36
CA ASP A 18 -8.73 -2.87 -0.86
C ASP A 18 -7.20 -2.82 -0.73
N SER A 19 -6.60 -3.76 0.01
CA SER A 19 -5.14 -3.87 0.13
C SER A 19 -4.65 -5.31 0.31
N ARG A 20 -3.36 -5.53 0.03
CA ARG A 20 -2.61 -6.74 0.36
C ARG A 20 -1.38 -6.35 1.15
N THR A 21 -1.26 -6.86 2.36
CA THR A 21 -0.14 -6.57 3.25
C THR A 21 0.96 -7.62 3.08
N TYR A 22 2.20 -7.16 2.88
CA TYR A 22 3.40 -8.00 2.76
C TYR A 22 4.28 -7.96 4.01
N ALA A 23 4.27 -6.83 4.71
CA ALA A 23 4.98 -6.69 5.99
C ALA A 23 4.17 -5.80 6.93
N ARG A 24 4.04 -6.21 8.19
CA ARG A 24 3.41 -5.43 9.26
C ARG A 24 4.20 -5.62 10.55
N THR A 25 5.14 -4.73 10.79
CA THR A 25 5.95 -4.72 12.02
C THR A 25 5.76 -3.39 12.77
N ALA A 26 6.26 -3.28 13.99
CA ALA A 26 6.18 -2.04 14.76
C ALA A 26 6.89 -0.84 14.09
N LYS A 27 7.85 -1.08 13.19
CA LYS A 27 8.64 -0.01 12.55
C LYS A 27 8.50 0.08 11.04
N ARG A 28 7.93 -0.93 10.39
CA ARG A 28 7.88 -1.06 8.92
C ARG A 28 6.62 -1.74 8.46
N TRP A 29 5.87 -1.09 7.57
CA TRP A 29 4.70 -1.63 6.89
C TRP A 29 4.91 -1.63 5.37
N VAL A 30 4.45 -2.67 4.69
CA VAL A 30 4.48 -2.76 3.22
C VAL A 30 3.15 -3.31 2.75
N ALA A 31 2.47 -2.58 1.86
CA ALA A 31 1.20 -3.02 1.29
C ALA A 31 1.01 -2.56 -0.16
N LEU A 32 0.37 -3.39 -0.97
CA LEU A 32 -0.22 -3.00 -2.25
C LEU A 32 -1.64 -2.54 -1.99
N CYS A 33 -1.98 -1.33 -2.42
CA CYS A 33 -3.29 -0.73 -2.19
C CYS A 33 -4.00 -0.45 -3.51
N ALA A 34 -5.26 -0.87 -3.60
CA ALA A 34 -6.21 -0.37 -4.59
C ALA A 34 -6.84 0.91 -4.03
N LEU A 35 -6.64 2.02 -4.73
CA LEU A 35 -7.02 3.34 -4.28
C LEU A 35 -7.93 4.01 -5.29
N LYS A 36 -8.78 4.92 -4.79
CA LYS A 36 -9.55 5.85 -5.59
C LYS A 36 -9.20 7.28 -5.18
N SER A 37 -9.02 8.13 -6.18
CA SER A 37 -8.86 9.57 -6.03
C SER A 37 -9.87 10.29 -6.93
N LYS A 38 -9.84 11.63 -6.92
CA LYS A 38 -10.64 12.44 -7.85
C LYS A 38 -10.30 12.21 -9.34
N PHE A 39 -9.14 11.63 -9.64
CA PHE A 39 -8.70 11.38 -11.02
C PHE A 39 -8.95 9.94 -11.49
N GLY A 40 -9.53 9.09 -10.65
CA GLY A 40 -9.81 7.69 -10.97
C GLY A 40 -9.22 6.72 -9.97
N LYS A 41 -9.14 5.45 -10.37
CA LYS A 41 -8.64 4.36 -9.54
C LYS A 41 -7.23 3.96 -9.98
N GLU A 42 -6.40 3.59 -9.02
CA GLU A 42 -5.02 3.19 -9.27
C GLU A 42 -4.51 2.19 -8.23
N LEU A 43 -3.44 1.49 -8.56
CA LEU A 43 -2.71 0.63 -7.65
C LEU A 43 -1.43 1.32 -7.20
N LYS A 44 -1.15 1.30 -5.91
CA LYS A 44 0.12 1.79 -5.34
C LYS A 44 0.72 0.79 -4.39
N LEU A 45 1.99 0.46 -4.61
CA LEU A 45 2.81 -0.27 -3.66
C LEU A 45 3.45 0.74 -2.72
N TYR A 46 3.09 0.66 -1.44
CA TYR A 46 3.63 1.50 -0.40
C TYR A 46 4.55 0.71 0.52
N GLU A 47 5.59 1.41 0.98
CA GLU A 47 6.32 1.08 2.18
C GLU A 47 6.24 2.28 3.12
N TRP A 48 5.94 2.05 4.39
CA TRP A 48 5.98 3.05 5.44
C TRP A 48 6.96 2.64 6.52
N ASN A 49 7.68 3.62 7.05
CA ASN A 49 8.56 3.45 8.18
C ASN A 49 8.12 4.37 9.32
N TRP A 50 8.06 3.82 10.54
CA TRP A 50 7.81 4.61 11.74
C TRP A 50 9.06 5.45 12.07
N ARG A 51 8.88 6.75 12.26
CA ARG A 51 9.97 7.70 12.51
C ARG A 51 9.95 8.28 13.94
N GLY A 52 9.31 7.58 14.87
CA GLY A 52 9.14 8.02 16.26
C GLY A 52 7.87 8.84 16.46
N GLU A 53 7.56 9.14 17.72
CA GLU A 53 6.30 9.79 18.13
C GLU A 53 6.11 11.17 17.49
N GLU A 54 7.18 11.97 17.39
CA GLU A 54 7.11 13.32 16.79
C GLU A 54 6.82 13.31 15.28
N LYS A 55 7.32 12.30 14.56
CA LYS A 55 7.26 12.27 13.07
C LYS A 55 6.21 11.30 12.52
N GLY A 56 5.84 10.29 13.30
CA GLY A 56 4.89 9.26 12.92
C GLY A 56 5.34 8.36 11.76
N TRP A 57 4.37 7.75 11.09
CA TRP A 57 4.60 6.97 9.87
C TRP A 57 4.95 7.90 8.69
N LYS A 58 6.02 7.57 7.97
CA LYS A 58 6.38 8.24 6.72
C LYS A 58 6.49 7.21 5.60
N VAL A 59 6.00 7.58 4.42
CA VAL A 59 6.23 6.81 3.20
C VAL A 59 7.74 6.73 2.98
N ALA A 60 8.25 5.51 2.79
CA ALA A 60 9.60 5.32 2.33
C ALA A 60 9.71 5.92 0.92
N LEU A 61 10.76 6.70 0.67
CA LEU A 61 11.16 7.02 -0.71
C LEU A 61 11.40 5.71 -1.47
N ALA A 62 11.45 5.74 -2.80
CA ALA A 62 11.53 4.59 -3.72
C ALA A 62 12.78 3.69 -3.55
N ASN A 63 13.03 3.23 -2.32
CA ASN A 63 14.15 2.46 -1.82
C ASN A 63 13.59 1.18 -1.17
N LEU A 64 12.77 0.48 -1.95
CA LEU A 64 12.17 -0.78 -1.55
C LEU A 64 13.21 -1.90 -1.78
N ASN A 65 13.60 -2.61 -0.72
CA ASN A 65 14.48 -3.76 -0.87
C ASN A 65 13.72 -4.94 -1.50
N VAL A 66 13.98 -5.21 -2.79
CA VAL A 66 13.34 -6.28 -3.57
C VAL A 66 13.63 -7.68 -3.04
N ALA A 67 14.75 -7.90 -2.33
CA ALA A 67 15.01 -9.20 -1.69
C ALA A 67 14.10 -9.46 -0.48
N SER A 68 13.48 -8.40 0.07
CA SER A 68 12.61 -8.50 1.24
C SER A 68 11.13 -8.69 0.91
N ILE A 69 10.75 -8.71 -0.38
CA ILE A 69 9.36 -8.80 -0.85
C ILE A 69 9.29 -9.76 -2.04
N ASN A 70 8.34 -10.69 -2.01
CA ASN A 70 8.09 -11.58 -3.15
C ASN A 70 7.36 -10.82 -4.27
N LEU A 71 8.12 -10.30 -5.24
CA LEU A 71 7.57 -9.53 -6.36
C LEU A 71 6.63 -10.34 -7.27
N ARG A 72 6.80 -11.67 -7.36
CA ARG A 72 5.87 -12.53 -8.10
C ARG A 72 4.49 -12.51 -7.45
N ARG A 73 4.44 -12.59 -6.12
CA ARG A 73 3.18 -12.45 -5.37
C ARG A 73 2.59 -11.04 -5.55
N VAL A 74 3.42 -9.99 -5.54
CA VAL A 74 2.95 -8.62 -5.79
C VAL A 74 2.28 -8.49 -7.16
N ALA A 75 2.89 -9.07 -8.20
CA ALA A 75 2.31 -9.05 -9.55
C ALA A 75 0.96 -9.77 -9.60
N THR A 76 0.86 -10.98 -9.04
CA THR A 76 -0.40 -11.73 -8.95
C THR A 76 -1.47 -10.98 -8.16
N ASP A 77 -1.11 -10.39 -7.02
CA ASP A 77 -2.03 -9.59 -6.21
C ASP A 77 -2.49 -8.33 -6.97
N ALA A 78 -1.62 -7.71 -7.78
CA ALA A 78 -1.95 -6.56 -8.60
C ALA A 78 -2.98 -6.92 -9.68
N GLU A 79 -2.82 -8.05 -10.36
CA GLU A 79 -3.81 -8.57 -11.32
C GLU A 79 -5.17 -8.82 -10.66
N GLN A 80 -5.18 -9.45 -9.48
CA GLN A 80 -6.41 -9.73 -8.73
C GLN A 80 -7.12 -8.46 -8.27
N LEU A 81 -6.38 -7.50 -7.70
CA LEU A 81 -6.95 -6.22 -7.26
C LEU A 81 -7.42 -5.39 -8.46
N ALA A 82 -6.66 -5.38 -9.55
CA ALA A 82 -7.03 -4.69 -10.77
C ALA A 82 -8.35 -5.21 -11.34
N ALA A 83 -8.48 -6.53 -11.47
CA ALA A 83 -9.70 -7.17 -11.94
C ALA A 83 -10.90 -6.89 -11.02
N ARG A 84 -10.69 -6.94 -9.68
CA ARG A 84 -11.74 -6.71 -8.69
C ARG A 84 -12.25 -5.26 -8.69
N HIS A 85 -11.36 -4.29 -8.87
CA HIS A 85 -11.69 -2.87 -8.72
C HIS A 85 -11.78 -2.12 -10.04
N ASP A 86 -11.69 -2.80 -11.17
CA ASP A 86 -11.73 -2.21 -12.52
C ASP A 86 -10.63 -1.14 -12.68
N ILE A 87 -9.38 -1.56 -12.45
CA ILE A 87 -8.18 -0.73 -12.60
C ILE A 87 -7.40 -1.23 -13.82
N PRO A 88 -7.17 -0.41 -14.85
CA PRO A 88 -6.45 -0.85 -16.04
C PRO A 88 -4.96 -1.02 -15.76
N LEU A 89 -4.43 -2.21 -16.02
CA LEU A 89 -3.00 -2.47 -16.07
C LEU A 89 -2.47 -2.19 -17.48
N ARG A 90 -1.31 -1.52 -17.58
CA ARG A 90 -0.73 -1.07 -18.87
C ARG A 90 0.58 -1.77 -19.25
N TRP A 91 1.01 -2.75 -18.48
CA TRP A 91 2.26 -3.49 -18.70
C TRP A 91 2.05 -4.82 -19.43
N THR A 92 0.90 -4.99 -20.08
CA THR A 92 0.54 -6.13 -20.92
C THR A 92 1.06 -5.94 -22.33
#